data_AF-Q5WVB0-F1
#
_entry.id   AF-Q5WVB0-F1
#
_cell.length_a   1.000
_cell.length_b   1.000
_cell.length_c   1.000
_cell.angle_alpha   90.00
_cell.angle_beta   90.00
_cell.angle_gamma   90.00
#
_symmetry.space_group_name_H-M   'P 1'
#
loop_
_entity.id
_entity.type
_entity.pdbx_description
1 polymer ?
#
loop_
_entity_poly.entity_id
_entity_poly.type
_entity_poly.pdbx_seq_one_letter_code
_entity_poly.pdbx_strand_id
1 'polypeptide(L)'
;MPDDISRKQFSIGDLYFTNELEVSGLIYEIFYQKSYLSDFLTLSPGAVVFDVGANIGVFSLFVLKQCHYDTEIYSFEPVPATFKCLKKNLARFKHNVHVYNAGIGNVPKDCSIDFTLFGESTVTATYKPTDKIISNYQPLLNYETLLKLSSFQNKPLYYQLKYLPFLRNYLIKKNYKHQTLETKVRCHLTALGRFIENNQITRIDLLKIDVEGAELDVINSIKPEQFSLIKQLSIEVHDIDNRVEKLVSYLQKQGYITYVDRNPIFAELGFNHHMIYAKLPEPAIITLSEEANNPENYIEARQYFYGLLAGGVRIKLLESMFDLDLFRLFTGKPYLLENDIIKRLELKPVRAKKWLHLLCCEDFLKKIMVGSQVGYQLAKSQLMLGEGYWGFKQYYDFYWQRMANEKLSNILRFTDPKFNVSWPPKTAEEANFLETWMTKTATPLIQTLLACLDLNQYRSVLDVGGGDGTIACALAQAYPHLKITVYNLPESAKIAQKNIDAMGLQKRISVFAGDFINDERFPAGFDLILFVRVLWDWDNSRKRKLLNMAYHALKRKGHVAICEGFKELCYDLCLTWEYSYIFADGFDAEVFKTSDEYKIMLQQVGFTPIPTKSISPSEPVPGTVVLAEK
;
A
#
# COMPACT_ATOMS: atom_id res chain seq x y z
N MET A 1 -3.80 -0.51 -50.00
CA MET A 1 -2.36 -0.29 -49.80
C MET A 1 -1.60 -1.23 -50.71
N PRO A 2 -0.50 -0.81 -51.36
CA PRO A 2 0.37 -1.75 -52.06
C PRO A 2 0.89 -2.77 -51.04
N ASP A 3 0.88 -4.05 -51.42
CA ASP A 3 1.39 -5.18 -50.64
C ASP A 3 2.95 -5.21 -50.57
N ASP A 4 3.60 -4.06 -50.72
CA ASP A 4 5.05 -3.90 -50.87
C ASP A 4 5.75 -4.01 -49.51
N ILE A 5 5.76 -5.23 -48.99
CA ILE A 5 6.60 -5.61 -47.85
C ILE A 5 8.05 -5.60 -48.32
N SER A 6 8.81 -4.64 -47.81
CA SER A 6 10.25 -4.55 -48.04
C SER A 6 11.01 -5.41 -47.03
N ARG A 7 12.25 -5.80 -47.38
CA ARG A 7 13.18 -6.49 -46.48
C ARG A 7 14.52 -5.74 -46.47
N LYS A 8 15.05 -5.47 -45.28
CA LYS A 8 16.36 -4.83 -45.10
C LYS A 8 17.00 -5.33 -43.82
N GLN A 9 18.33 -5.31 -43.79
CA GLN A 9 19.11 -5.58 -42.59
C GLN A 9 19.22 -4.31 -41.74
N PHE A 10 18.81 -4.39 -40.47
CA PHE A 10 18.96 -3.34 -39.46
C PHE A 10 19.92 -3.82 -38.35
N SER A 11 20.20 -2.95 -37.36
CA SER A 11 21.09 -3.28 -36.22
C SER A 11 20.61 -4.46 -35.38
N ILE A 12 19.32 -4.82 -35.45
CA ILE A 12 18.72 -5.94 -34.72
C ILE A 12 18.47 -7.18 -35.60
N GLY A 13 18.89 -7.15 -36.87
CA GLY A 13 18.75 -8.24 -37.83
C GLY A 13 17.93 -7.87 -39.07
N ASP A 14 17.62 -8.88 -39.89
CA ASP A 14 16.76 -8.72 -41.06
C ASP A 14 15.30 -8.52 -40.64
N LEU A 15 14.68 -7.44 -41.10
CA LEU A 15 13.28 -7.14 -40.84
C LEU A 15 12.51 -6.98 -42.15
N TYR A 16 11.28 -7.47 -42.13
CA TYR A 16 10.21 -7.16 -43.07
C TYR A 16 9.40 -5.97 -42.54
N PHE A 17 9.15 -4.97 -43.40
CA PHE A 17 8.50 -3.73 -43.01
C PHE A 17 7.74 -3.08 -44.16
N THR A 18 6.86 -2.13 -43.83
CA THR A 18 6.05 -1.31 -44.75
C THR A 18 6.65 0.08 -44.97
N ASN A 19 7.30 0.66 -43.95
CA ASN A 19 7.94 1.98 -44.02
C ASN A 19 9.29 1.99 -43.27
N GLU A 20 10.39 2.23 -43.97
CA GLU A 20 11.75 2.14 -43.39
C GLU A 20 12.01 3.17 -42.28
N LEU A 21 11.47 4.37 -42.42
CA LEU A 21 11.69 5.46 -41.46
C LEU A 21 11.05 5.13 -40.11
N GLU A 22 9.87 4.50 -40.12
CA GLU A 22 9.17 4.07 -38.91
C GLU A 22 9.98 3.01 -38.15
N VAL A 23 10.56 2.04 -38.85
CA VAL A 23 11.37 0.97 -38.24
C VAL A 23 12.56 1.53 -37.45
N SER A 24 13.24 2.54 -38.01
CA SER A 24 14.41 3.12 -37.37
C SER A 24 14.05 3.84 -36.06
N GLY A 25 12.90 4.51 -36.02
CA GLY A 25 12.35 5.13 -34.81
C GLY A 25 11.99 4.08 -33.75
N LEU A 26 11.25 3.04 -34.14
CA LEU A 26 10.87 1.94 -33.24
C LEU A 26 12.08 1.23 -32.64
N ILE A 27 13.11 0.95 -33.44
CA ILE A 27 14.35 0.33 -32.94
C ILE A 27 15.01 1.24 -31.91
N TYR A 28 15.10 2.55 -32.18
CA TYR A 28 15.70 3.50 -31.25
C TYR A 28 14.95 3.55 -29.91
N GLU A 29 13.63 3.69 -29.95
CA GLU A 29 12.77 3.73 -28.79
C GLU A 29 12.83 2.42 -27.97
N ILE A 30 12.70 1.27 -28.64
CA ILE A 30 12.57 -0.02 -27.97
C ILE A 30 13.93 -0.56 -27.50
N PHE A 31 14.95 -0.59 -28.37
CA PHE A 31 16.23 -1.23 -28.04
C PHE A 31 17.23 -0.31 -27.34
N TYR A 32 17.21 0.99 -27.67
CA TYR A 32 18.20 1.94 -27.15
C TYR A 32 17.66 2.73 -25.96
N GLN A 33 16.44 3.26 -26.05
CA GLN A 33 15.81 3.96 -24.92
C GLN A 33 15.17 3.02 -23.91
N LYS A 34 14.79 1.79 -24.32
CA LYS A 34 14.11 0.80 -23.48
C LYS A 34 12.83 1.36 -22.84
N SER A 35 12.11 2.20 -23.59
CA SER A 35 10.97 2.98 -23.11
C SER A 35 9.83 2.15 -22.52
N TYR A 36 9.76 0.84 -22.79
CA TYR A 36 8.70 -0.02 -22.29
C TYR A 36 9.00 -0.70 -20.95
N LEU A 37 10.23 -0.65 -20.44
CA LEU A 37 10.58 -1.23 -19.14
C LEU A 37 10.82 -0.17 -18.07
N SER A 38 11.47 0.96 -18.42
CA SER A 38 12.10 1.84 -17.43
C SER A 38 13.10 1.07 -16.53
N ASP A 39 13.64 1.71 -15.50
CA ASP A 39 14.31 1.01 -14.38
C ASP A 39 13.29 0.41 -13.40
N PHE A 40 11.98 0.55 -13.69
CA PHE A 40 10.89 0.17 -12.80
C PHE A 40 10.35 -1.25 -13.03
N LEU A 41 10.33 -1.73 -14.28
CA LEU A 41 9.86 -3.07 -14.67
C LEU A 41 11.02 -3.99 -15.01
N THR A 42 10.82 -5.30 -14.83
CA THR A 42 11.87 -6.30 -15.07
C THR A 42 11.40 -7.40 -16.01
N LEU A 43 12.30 -7.92 -16.85
CA LEU A 43 12.04 -9.10 -17.66
C LEU A 43 13.04 -10.19 -17.29
N SER A 44 12.56 -11.42 -17.18
CA SER A 44 13.36 -12.59 -16.81
C SER A 44 13.07 -13.76 -17.75
N PRO A 45 14.02 -14.68 -17.95
CA PRO A 45 13.76 -15.95 -18.63
C PRO A 45 12.53 -16.67 -18.08
N GLY A 46 11.77 -17.31 -18.96
CA GLY A 46 10.50 -17.97 -18.67
C GLY A 46 9.31 -17.03 -18.50
N ALA A 47 9.42 -15.76 -18.90
CA ALA A 47 8.33 -14.79 -18.82
C ALA A 47 7.23 -15.05 -19.87
N VAL A 48 5.97 -14.84 -19.50
CA VAL A 48 4.80 -14.79 -20.39
C VAL A 48 4.46 -13.33 -20.67
N VAL A 49 4.62 -12.88 -21.91
CA VAL A 49 4.48 -11.47 -22.32
C VAL A 49 3.36 -11.28 -23.33
N PHE A 50 2.53 -10.27 -23.10
CA PHE A 50 1.47 -9.85 -24.02
C PHE A 50 1.87 -8.53 -24.67
N ASP A 51 1.93 -8.49 -26.00
CA ASP A 51 2.29 -7.34 -26.83
C ASP A 51 1.04 -6.87 -27.59
N VAL A 52 0.30 -5.94 -27.00
CA VAL A 52 -0.93 -5.38 -27.59
C VAL A 52 -0.58 -4.15 -28.42
N GLY A 53 -0.82 -4.24 -29.73
CA GLY A 53 -0.33 -3.29 -30.73
C GLY A 53 1.11 -3.61 -31.13
N ALA A 54 1.33 -4.85 -31.57
CA ALA A 54 2.67 -5.38 -31.83
C ALA A 54 3.33 -4.81 -33.10
N ASN A 55 2.57 -4.14 -33.98
CA ASN A 55 3.03 -3.62 -35.26
C ASN A 55 3.76 -4.70 -36.07
N ILE A 56 5.02 -4.50 -36.46
CA ILE A 56 5.85 -5.49 -37.15
C ILE A 56 6.67 -6.40 -36.22
N GLY A 57 6.49 -6.29 -34.90
CA GLY A 57 7.09 -7.19 -33.89
C GLY A 57 8.43 -6.76 -33.30
N VAL A 58 8.81 -5.49 -33.41
CA VAL A 58 10.10 -5.01 -32.85
C VAL A 58 10.17 -5.19 -31.34
N PHE A 59 9.08 -4.91 -30.61
CA PHE A 59 9.03 -5.12 -29.16
C PHE A 59 9.13 -6.60 -28.80
N SER A 60 8.38 -7.46 -29.48
CA SER A 60 8.49 -8.92 -29.32
C SER A 60 9.92 -9.44 -29.55
N LEU A 61 10.66 -8.92 -30.54
CA LEU A 61 12.09 -9.26 -30.74
C LEU A 61 13.00 -8.75 -29.60
N PHE A 62 12.69 -7.57 -29.04
CA PHE A 62 13.39 -7.04 -27.88
C PHE A 62 13.20 -7.94 -26.65
N VAL A 63 11.97 -8.35 -26.37
CA VAL A 63 11.62 -9.26 -25.27
C VAL A 63 12.34 -10.60 -25.43
N LEU A 64 12.32 -11.19 -26.63
CA LEU A 64 13.07 -12.42 -26.93
C LEU A 64 14.56 -12.27 -26.61
N LYS A 65 15.18 -11.17 -27.02
CA LYS A 65 16.61 -10.94 -26.75
C LYS A 65 16.89 -10.74 -25.26
N GLN A 66 16.02 -10.01 -24.56
CA GLN A 66 16.16 -9.70 -23.14
C GLN A 66 15.97 -10.94 -22.25
N CYS A 67 15.08 -11.87 -22.65
CA CYS A 67 14.81 -13.11 -21.92
C CYS A 67 15.65 -14.29 -22.43
N HIS A 68 16.73 -14.04 -23.17
CA HIS A 68 17.59 -15.09 -23.75
C HIS A 68 16.83 -16.15 -24.58
N TYR A 69 15.78 -15.73 -25.28
CA TYR A 69 14.86 -16.55 -26.09
C TYR A 69 14.03 -17.58 -25.30
N ASP A 70 14.10 -17.55 -23.98
CA ASP A 70 13.24 -18.30 -23.07
C ASP A 70 12.11 -17.41 -22.58
N THR A 71 11.03 -17.31 -23.35
CA THR A 71 9.85 -16.49 -23.05
C THR A 71 8.71 -16.90 -23.96
N GLU A 72 7.49 -16.87 -23.46
CA GLU A 72 6.27 -17.08 -24.22
C GLU A 72 5.64 -15.72 -24.55
N ILE A 73 5.35 -15.43 -25.82
CA ILE A 73 4.87 -14.11 -26.26
C ILE A 73 3.56 -14.22 -27.04
N TYR A 74 2.60 -13.38 -26.69
CA TYR A 74 1.31 -13.23 -27.36
C TYR A 74 1.22 -11.84 -27.99
N SER A 75 1.39 -11.75 -29.31
CA SER A 75 1.44 -10.48 -30.05
C SER A 75 0.16 -10.24 -30.84
N PHE A 76 -0.46 -9.07 -30.65
CA PHE A 76 -1.72 -8.68 -31.27
C PHE A 76 -1.50 -7.49 -32.21
N GLU A 77 -1.76 -7.67 -33.50
CA GLU A 77 -1.68 -6.61 -34.49
C GLU A 77 -2.94 -6.57 -35.37
N PRO A 78 -3.75 -5.50 -35.33
CA PRO A 78 -4.99 -5.41 -36.09
C PRO A 78 -4.78 -5.21 -37.60
N VAL A 79 -3.77 -4.44 -38.03
CA VAL A 79 -3.66 -4.03 -39.42
C VAL A 79 -3.04 -5.17 -40.25
N PRO A 80 -3.70 -5.65 -41.33
CA PRO A 80 -3.22 -6.80 -42.09
C PRO A 80 -1.82 -6.64 -42.69
N ALA A 81 -1.44 -5.43 -43.12
CA ALA A 81 -0.14 -5.17 -43.74
C ALA A 81 1.02 -5.33 -42.74
N THR A 82 0.91 -4.71 -41.57
CA THR A 82 1.88 -4.83 -40.45
C THR A 82 1.85 -6.23 -39.85
N PHE A 83 0.67 -6.87 -39.73
CA PHE A 83 0.57 -8.26 -39.28
C PHE A 83 1.31 -9.24 -40.20
N LYS A 84 1.26 -9.05 -41.53
CA LYS A 84 2.07 -9.86 -42.47
C LYS A 84 3.57 -9.71 -42.18
N CYS A 85 4.03 -8.51 -41.85
CA CYS A 85 5.43 -8.25 -41.44
C CYS A 85 5.74 -8.91 -40.09
N LEU A 86 4.90 -8.73 -39.06
CA LEU A 86 4.99 -9.38 -37.75
C LEU A 86 5.20 -10.89 -37.89
N LYS A 87 4.33 -11.54 -38.66
CA LYS A 87 4.37 -12.98 -38.89
C LYS A 87 5.67 -13.42 -39.55
N LYS A 88 6.19 -12.66 -40.52
CA LYS A 88 7.47 -12.97 -41.17
C LYS A 88 8.66 -12.74 -40.24
N ASN A 89 8.67 -11.66 -39.47
CA ASN A 89 9.74 -11.30 -38.54
C ASN A 89 9.87 -12.31 -37.38
N LEU A 90 8.73 -12.82 -36.88
CA LEU A 90 8.69 -13.74 -35.74
C LEU A 90 8.62 -15.22 -36.15
N ALA A 91 8.64 -15.54 -37.46
CA ALA A 91 8.49 -16.90 -37.97
C ALA A 91 9.49 -17.92 -37.40
N ARG A 92 10.70 -17.46 -37.06
CA ARG A 92 11.77 -18.29 -36.48
C ARG A 92 11.50 -18.72 -35.04
N PHE A 93 10.55 -18.07 -34.35
CA PHE A 93 10.26 -18.25 -32.93
C PHE A 93 8.86 -18.84 -32.69
N LYS A 94 8.24 -19.44 -33.72
CA LYS A 94 6.87 -19.99 -33.71
C LYS A 94 6.54 -20.98 -32.58
N HIS A 95 7.56 -21.51 -31.90
CA HIS A 95 7.37 -22.41 -30.77
C HIS A 95 6.98 -21.67 -29.49
N ASN A 96 7.44 -20.43 -29.33
CA ASN A 96 7.25 -19.64 -28.11
C ASN A 96 6.55 -18.29 -28.39
N VAL A 97 6.22 -18.00 -29.66
CA VAL A 97 5.61 -16.72 -30.06
C VAL A 97 4.34 -16.97 -30.86
N HIS A 98 3.23 -16.47 -30.32
CA HIS A 98 1.88 -16.60 -30.85
C HIS A 98 1.41 -15.24 -31.38
N VAL A 99 1.11 -15.17 -32.68
CA VAL A 99 0.72 -13.92 -33.34
C VAL A 99 -0.75 -13.95 -33.76
N TYR A 100 -1.49 -12.89 -33.47
CA TYR A 100 -2.92 -12.77 -33.73
C TYR A 100 -3.21 -11.52 -34.58
N ASN A 101 -3.92 -11.70 -35.70
CA ASN A 101 -4.36 -10.57 -36.53
C ASN A 101 -5.65 -9.97 -35.97
N ALA A 102 -5.55 -9.36 -34.79
CA ALA A 102 -6.66 -8.82 -34.03
C ALA A 102 -6.18 -7.60 -33.25
N GLY A 103 -7.04 -6.59 -33.15
CA GLY A 103 -6.89 -5.53 -32.16
C GLY A 103 -7.60 -5.92 -30.85
N ILE A 104 -7.20 -5.26 -29.78
CA ILE A 104 -7.84 -5.41 -28.46
C ILE A 104 -8.61 -4.14 -28.14
N GLY A 105 -9.85 -4.29 -27.65
CA GLY A 105 -10.68 -3.18 -27.21
C GLY A 105 -11.90 -3.63 -26.41
N ASN A 106 -12.64 -2.66 -25.87
CA ASN A 106 -13.82 -2.92 -25.04
C ASN A 106 -15.04 -3.26 -25.90
N VAL A 107 -15.14 -4.51 -26.35
CA VAL A 107 -16.25 -5.01 -27.16
C VAL A 107 -16.98 -6.20 -26.52
N PRO A 108 -18.33 -6.19 -26.53
CA PRO A 108 -19.12 -7.26 -25.90
C PRO A 108 -19.02 -8.60 -26.65
N LYS A 109 -18.65 -8.58 -27.92
CA LYS A 109 -18.36 -9.75 -28.76
C LYS A 109 -17.32 -9.40 -29.81
N ASP A 110 -16.64 -10.42 -30.35
CA ASP A 110 -15.69 -10.23 -31.43
C ASP A 110 -16.39 -9.59 -32.63
N CYS A 111 -15.74 -8.60 -33.26
CA CYS A 111 -16.34 -7.83 -34.34
C CYS A 111 -15.31 -7.35 -35.35
N SER A 112 -15.78 -6.72 -36.41
CA SER A 112 -14.93 -6.01 -37.37
C SER A 112 -15.24 -4.53 -37.33
N ILE A 113 -14.22 -3.70 -37.16
CA ILE A 113 -14.31 -2.24 -37.10
C ILE A 113 -13.31 -1.61 -38.06
N ASP A 114 -13.60 -0.39 -38.52
CA ASP A 114 -12.67 0.36 -39.34
C ASP A 114 -11.61 1.02 -38.44
N PHE A 115 -10.34 0.73 -38.73
CA PHE A 115 -9.20 1.49 -38.25
C PHE A 115 -8.87 2.56 -39.28
N THR A 116 -8.58 3.77 -38.81
CA THR A 116 -8.09 4.88 -39.62
C THR A 116 -6.57 4.91 -39.57
N LEU A 117 -5.95 4.94 -40.75
CA LEU A 117 -4.54 5.26 -40.93
C LEU A 117 -4.42 6.69 -41.47
N PHE A 118 -3.44 7.42 -40.97
CA PHE A 118 -3.22 8.82 -41.31
C PHE A 118 -1.96 8.99 -42.17
N GLY A 119 -2.14 9.60 -43.34
CA GLY A 119 -1.08 9.76 -44.33
C GLY A 119 -0.57 8.41 -44.84
N GLU A 120 0.76 8.26 -44.87
CA GLU A 120 1.44 7.01 -45.25
C GLU A 120 1.88 6.19 -44.02
N SER A 121 1.49 6.61 -42.81
CA SER A 121 1.97 6.00 -41.57
C SER A 121 1.18 4.76 -41.21
N THR A 122 1.90 3.68 -40.87
CA THR A 122 1.28 2.42 -40.43
C THR A 122 1.35 2.20 -38.93
N VAL A 123 2.24 2.90 -38.22
CA VAL A 123 2.33 2.85 -36.74
C VAL A 123 1.15 3.55 -36.07
N THR A 124 0.55 4.56 -36.72
CA THR A 124 -0.49 5.42 -36.13
C THR A 124 -1.93 4.93 -36.30
N ALA A 125 -2.12 3.67 -36.72
CA ALA A 125 -3.43 3.12 -37.02
C ALA A 125 -4.30 3.01 -35.76
N THR A 126 -5.51 3.54 -35.80
CA THR A 126 -6.39 3.56 -34.62
C THR A 126 -7.87 3.44 -34.99
N TYR A 127 -8.70 2.90 -34.10
CA TYR A 127 -10.16 3.01 -34.21
C TYR A 127 -10.72 4.21 -33.41
N LYS A 128 -9.84 5.06 -32.85
CA LYS A 128 -10.14 6.34 -32.18
C LYS A 128 -9.52 7.53 -32.94
N PRO A 129 -9.93 7.80 -34.20
CA PRO A 129 -9.27 8.80 -35.05
C PRO A 129 -9.31 10.22 -34.48
N THR A 130 -10.37 10.59 -33.77
CA THR A 130 -10.50 11.91 -33.12
C THR A 130 -9.40 12.14 -32.09
N ASP A 131 -9.18 11.14 -31.25
CA ASP A 131 -8.20 11.17 -30.17
C ASP A 131 -6.80 11.31 -30.76
N LYS A 132 -6.51 10.50 -31.77
CA LYS A 132 -5.24 10.53 -32.48
C LYS A 132 -4.96 11.86 -33.19
N ILE A 133 -5.98 12.50 -33.76
CA ILE A 133 -5.87 13.85 -34.33
C ILE A 133 -5.46 14.85 -33.25
N ILE A 134 -6.11 14.82 -32.09
CA ILE A 134 -5.83 15.72 -30.97
C ILE A 134 -4.40 15.53 -30.48
N SER A 135 -3.98 14.27 -30.29
CA SER A 135 -2.70 13.97 -29.66
C SER A 135 -1.49 14.13 -30.59
N ASN A 136 -1.58 13.67 -31.84
CA ASN A 136 -0.40 13.52 -32.72
C ASN A 136 -0.37 14.53 -33.87
N TYR A 137 -1.51 15.09 -34.27
CA TYR A 137 -1.57 15.95 -35.46
C TYR A 137 -1.86 17.42 -35.13
N GLN A 138 -2.69 17.75 -34.15
CA GLN A 138 -2.92 19.14 -33.73
C GLN A 138 -1.65 19.91 -33.37
N PRO A 139 -0.64 19.32 -32.69
CA PRO A 139 0.62 20.01 -32.41
C PRO A 139 1.34 20.49 -33.68
N LEU A 140 1.14 19.82 -34.82
CA LEU A 140 1.75 20.20 -36.11
C LEU A 140 1.17 21.47 -36.73
N LEU A 141 0.07 22.00 -36.19
CA LEU A 141 -0.46 23.32 -36.55
C LEU A 141 0.37 24.46 -35.93
N ASN A 142 1.16 24.16 -34.90
CA ASN A 142 2.08 25.11 -34.30
C ASN A 142 3.35 25.25 -35.16
N TYR A 143 3.72 26.49 -35.49
CA TYR A 143 4.89 26.78 -36.32
C TYR A 143 6.20 26.28 -35.70
N GLU A 144 6.43 26.52 -34.41
CA GLU A 144 7.69 26.15 -33.74
C GLU A 144 7.84 24.63 -33.65
N THR A 145 6.74 23.93 -33.29
CA THR A 145 6.69 22.47 -33.29
C THR A 145 7.02 21.91 -34.67
N LEU A 146 6.33 22.39 -35.72
CA LEU A 146 6.53 21.90 -37.08
C LEU A 146 7.93 22.25 -37.61
N LEU A 147 8.46 23.43 -37.29
CA LEU A 147 9.81 23.85 -37.66
C LEU A 147 10.86 22.93 -37.02
N LYS A 148 10.74 22.65 -35.72
CA LYS A 148 11.67 21.76 -34.99
C LYS A 148 11.61 20.34 -35.56
N LEU A 149 10.43 19.77 -35.78
CA LEU A 149 10.27 18.42 -36.34
C LEU A 149 10.77 18.31 -37.79
N SER A 150 10.39 19.26 -38.66
CA SER A 150 10.82 19.26 -40.06
C SER A 150 12.35 19.36 -40.20
N SER A 151 13.04 19.96 -39.24
CA SER A 151 14.51 20.02 -39.24
C SER A 151 15.18 18.64 -39.22
N PHE A 152 14.50 17.62 -38.71
CA PHE A 152 14.98 16.23 -38.66
C PHE A 152 14.37 15.37 -39.77
N GLN A 153 13.09 15.57 -40.08
CA GLN A 153 12.32 14.64 -40.93
C GLN A 153 12.12 15.14 -42.37
N ASN A 154 12.13 16.45 -42.61
CA ASN A 154 11.81 17.04 -43.91
C ASN A 154 12.57 18.36 -44.12
N LYS A 155 13.86 18.25 -44.50
CA LYS A 155 14.74 19.40 -44.75
C LYS A 155 14.15 20.44 -45.72
N PRO A 156 13.51 20.05 -46.85
CA PRO A 156 12.83 21.01 -47.72
C PRO A 156 11.77 21.83 -46.99
N LEU A 157 10.87 21.18 -46.24
CA LEU A 157 9.82 21.87 -45.48
C LEU A 157 10.42 22.79 -44.40
N TYR A 158 11.48 22.35 -43.72
CA TYR A 158 12.19 23.17 -42.73
C TYR A 158 12.71 24.47 -43.32
N TYR A 159 13.43 24.40 -44.45
CA TYR A 159 13.96 25.59 -45.10
C TYR A 159 12.86 26.51 -45.64
N GLN A 160 11.77 25.95 -46.17
CA GLN A 160 10.60 26.72 -46.59
C GLN A 160 9.95 27.44 -45.40
N LEU A 161 9.73 26.76 -44.27
CA LEU A 161 9.17 27.36 -43.06
C LEU A 161 10.07 28.45 -42.48
N LYS A 162 11.39 28.21 -42.46
CA LYS A 162 12.38 29.14 -41.89
C LYS A 162 12.51 30.42 -42.71
N TYR A 163 12.65 30.30 -44.03
CA TYR A 163 13.04 31.40 -44.91
C TYR A 163 11.91 32.03 -45.72
N LEU A 164 10.72 31.43 -45.79
CA LEU A 164 9.56 31.97 -46.53
C LEU A 164 8.41 32.34 -45.57
N PRO A 165 8.54 33.41 -44.76
CA PRO A 165 7.55 33.76 -43.74
C PRO A 165 6.14 33.99 -44.30
N PHE A 166 6.03 34.52 -45.51
CA PHE A 166 4.75 34.78 -46.19
C PHE A 166 3.98 33.50 -46.59
N LEU A 167 4.65 32.33 -46.71
CA LEU A 167 4.02 31.05 -47.02
C LEU A 167 3.76 30.17 -45.79
N ARG A 168 4.23 30.55 -44.58
CA ARG A 168 4.19 29.68 -43.39
C ARG A 168 2.81 29.10 -43.11
N ASN A 169 1.78 29.93 -43.05
CA ASN A 169 0.41 29.48 -42.76
C ASN A 169 -0.11 28.51 -43.83
N TYR A 170 0.23 28.73 -45.10
CA TYR A 170 -0.13 27.83 -46.19
C TYR A 170 0.62 26.49 -46.06
N LEU A 171 1.92 26.52 -45.79
CA LEU A 171 2.76 25.32 -45.64
C LEU A 171 2.34 24.47 -44.44
N ILE A 172 2.03 25.10 -43.30
CA ILE A 172 1.50 24.42 -42.10
C ILE A 172 0.18 23.72 -42.43
N LYS A 173 -0.79 24.43 -43.01
CA LYS A 173 -2.09 23.85 -43.39
C LYS A 173 -1.95 22.75 -44.44
N LYS A 174 -1.05 22.92 -45.42
CA LYS A 174 -0.76 21.93 -46.45
C LYS A 174 -0.15 20.66 -45.84
N ASN A 175 0.84 20.81 -44.97
CA ASN A 175 1.45 19.69 -44.26
C ASN A 175 0.43 18.96 -43.39
N TYR A 176 -0.35 19.70 -42.60
CA TYR A 176 -1.40 19.13 -41.75
C TYR A 176 -2.41 18.33 -42.59
N LYS A 177 -2.93 18.91 -43.68
CA LYS A 177 -3.87 18.23 -44.58
C LYS A 177 -3.29 16.96 -45.19
N HIS A 178 -2.01 16.96 -45.55
CA HIS A 178 -1.33 15.78 -46.09
C HIS A 178 -1.18 14.68 -45.03
N GLN A 179 -0.74 15.04 -43.83
CA GLN A 179 -0.52 14.07 -42.74
C GLN A 179 -1.81 13.51 -42.15
N THR A 180 -2.93 14.23 -42.30
CA THR A 180 -4.26 13.81 -41.83
C THR A 180 -5.12 13.17 -42.92
N LEU A 181 -4.55 12.79 -44.07
CA LEU A 181 -5.27 12.01 -45.08
C LEU A 181 -5.66 10.65 -44.52
N GLU A 182 -6.95 10.38 -44.44
CA GLU A 182 -7.47 9.16 -43.83
C GLU A 182 -7.60 8.03 -44.86
N THR A 183 -7.06 6.87 -44.53
CA THR A 183 -7.37 5.59 -45.18
C THR A 183 -7.99 4.66 -44.16
N LYS A 184 -9.14 4.06 -44.49
CA LYS A 184 -9.79 3.08 -43.62
C LYS A 184 -9.38 1.66 -43.96
N VAL A 185 -9.09 0.86 -42.95
CA VAL A 185 -8.81 -0.57 -43.06
C VAL A 185 -9.68 -1.30 -42.07
N ARG A 186 -10.37 -2.34 -42.55
CA ARG A 186 -11.28 -3.13 -41.71
C ARG A 186 -10.48 -4.19 -40.96
N CYS A 187 -10.50 -4.11 -39.63
CA CYS A 187 -9.73 -4.97 -38.74
C CYS A 187 -10.66 -5.75 -37.81
N HIS A 188 -10.18 -6.91 -37.36
CA HIS A 188 -10.86 -7.69 -36.32
C HIS A 188 -10.54 -7.12 -34.94
N LEU A 189 -11.53 -7.09 -34.05
CA LEU A 189 -11.40 -6.58 -32.67
C LEU A 189 -11.98 -7.59 -31.68
N THR A 190 -11.24 -7.88 -30.61
CA THR A 190 -11.64 -8.74 -29.50
C THR A 190 -11.37 -8.07 -28.14
N ALA A 191 -11.83 -8.68 -27.05
CA ALA A 191 -11.60 -8.20 -25.69
C ALA A 191 -10.50 -9.05 -25.01
N LEU A 192 -9.56 -8.41 -24.30
CA LEU A 192 -8.43 -9.12 -23.70
C LEU A 192 -8.90 -10.09 -22.61
N GLY A 193 -9.86 -9.69 -21.78
CA GLY A 193 -10.39 -10.57 -20.73
C GLY A 193 -11.04 -11.84 -21.29
N ARG A 194 -11.69 -11.75 -22.45
CA ARG A 194 -12.25 -12.93 -23.16
C ARG A 194 -11.13 -13.81 -23.72
N PHE A 195 -10.09 -13.20 -24.28
CA PHE A 195 -8.93 -13.94 -24.78
C PHE A 195 -8.22 -14.72 -23.66
N ILE A 196 -8.02 -14.09 -22.49
CA ILE A 196 -7.45 -14.73 -21.29
C ILE A 196 -8.26 -15.97 -20.90
N GLU A 197 -9.58 -15.88 -20.88
CA GLU A 197 -10.46 -17.01 -20.52
C GLU A 197 -10.43 -18.13 -21.55
N ASN A 198 -10.59 -17.80 -22.82
CA ASN A 198 -10.67 -18.77 -23.91
C ASN A 198 -9.38 -19.58 -24.07
N ASN A 199 -8.23 -18.96 -23.77
CA ASN A 199 -6.92 -19.60 -23.86
C ASN A 199 -6.38 -20.07 -22.50
N GLN A 200 -7.19 -20.01 -21.43
CA GLN A 200 -6.84 -20.47 -20.08
C GLN A 200 -5.52 -19.87 -19.57
N ILE A 201 -5.30 -18.59 -19.83
CA ILE A 201 -4.07 -17.90 -19.42
C ILE A 201 -4.08 -17.72 -17.91
N THR A 202 -3.11 -18.32 -17.22
CA THR A 202 -3.01 -18.29 -15.75
C THR A 202 -1.98 -17.28 -15.23
N ARG A 203 -1.22 -16.64 -16.12
CA ARG A 203 -0.08 -15.79 -15.78
C ARG A 203 0.29 -14.89 -16.96
N ILE A 204 0.52 -13.61 -16.68
CA ILE A 204 1.08 -12.62 -17.61
C ILE A 204 2.15 -11.84 -16.86
N ASP A 205 3.43 -12.08 -17.15
CA ASP A 205 4.53 -11.38 -16.48
C ASP A 205 4.74 -9.97 -17.00
N LEU A 206 4.32 -9.63 -18.21
CA LEU A 206 4.31 -8.26 -18.71
C LEU A 206 3.19 -8.07 -19.74
N LEU A 207 2.35 -7.08 -19.53
CA LEU A 207 1.37 -6.61 -20.51
C LEU A 207 1.79 -5.25 -21.08
N LYS A 208 2.24 -5.24 -22.34
CA LYS A 208 2.48 -4.01 -23.11
C LYS A 208 1.20 -3.60 -23.81
N ILE A 209 0.83 -2.32 -23.68
CA ILE A 209 -0.29 -1.70 -24.36
C ILE A 209 0.21 -0.43 -25.05
N ASP A 210 0.24 -0.44 -26.37
CA ASP A 210 0.36 0.78 -27.16
C ASP A 210 -0.55 0.59 -28.38
N VAL A 211 -1.69 1.28 -28.33
CA VAL A 211 -2.84 1.08 -29.23
C VAL A 211 -3.39 2.41 -29.75
N GLU A 212 -2.56 3.45 -29.71
CA GLU A 212 -2.80 4.72 -30.38
C GLU A 212 -4.16 5.37 -30.05
N GLY A 213 -4.44 5.55 -28.75
CA GLY A 213 -5.61 6.25 -28.23
C GLY A 213 -6.73 5.35 -27.71
N ALA A 214 -6.59 4.03 -27.77
CA ALA A 214 -7.56 3.05 -27.29
C ALA A 214 -7.20 2.41 -25.93
N GLU A 215 -6.28 3.01 -25.17
CA GLU A 215 -5.67 2.37 -24.00
C GLU A 215 -6.68 2.04 -22.91
N LEU A 216 -7.59 2.98 -22.64
CA LEU A 216 -8.66 2.79 -21.66
C LEU A 216 -9.65 1.70 -22.08
N ASP A 217 -9.89 1.52 -23.39
CA ASP A 217 -10.74 0.45 -23.90
C ASP A 217 -10.07 -0.92 -23.71
N VAL A 218 -8.74 -1.01 -23.88
CA VAL A 218 -7.99 -2.25 -23.59
C VAL A 218 -8.11 -2.61 -22.12
N ILE A 219 -7.85 -1.67 -21.21
CA ILE A 219 -7.93 -1.88 -19.76
C ILE A 219 -9.35 -2.26 -19.33
N ASN A 220 -10.37 -1.59 -19.85
CA ASN A 220 -11.77 -1.90 -19.55
C ASN A 220 -12.24 -3.24 -20.16
N SER A 221 -11.48 -3.83 -21.08
CA SER A 221 -11.77 -5.15 -21.65
C SER A 221 -11.30 -6.32 -20.77
N ILE A 222 -10.53 -6.04 -19.71
CA ILE A 222 -10.01 -7.00 -18.73
C ILE A 222 -10.95 -7.03 -17.52
N LYS A 223 -11.33 -8.22 -17.03
CA LYS A 223 -12.16 -8.33 -15.82
C LYS A 223 -11.34 -7.98 -14.57
N PRO A 224 -11.94 -7.34 -13.54
CA PRO A 224 -11.20 -6.94 -12.32
C PRO A 224 -10.39 -8.09 -11.70
N GLU A 225 -11.00 -9.26 -11.53
CA GLU A 225 -10.34 -10.46 -10.98
C GLU A 225 -9.13 -10.94 -11.79
N GLN A 226 -9.06 -10.64 -13.09
CA GLN A 226 -7.95 -11.03 -13.97
C GLN A 226 -6.70 -10.16 -13.79
N PHE A 227 -6.81 -8.98 -13.17
CA PHE A 227 -5.65 -8.13 -12.89
C PHE A 227 -4.66 -8.79 -11.92
N SER A 228 -5.09 -9.76 -11.12
CA SER A 228 -4.21 -10.57 -10.28
C SER A 228 -3.27 -11.50 -11.08
N LEU A 229 -3.62 -11.82 -12.33
CA LEU A 229 -2.81 -12.66 -13.22
C LEU A 229 -1.70 -11.87 -13.91
N ILE A 230 -1.80 -10.54 -13.93
CA ILE A 230 -0.89 -9.65 -14.63
C ILE A 230 0.12 -9.11 -13.61
N LYS A 231 1.40 -9.48 -13.73
CA LYS A 231 2.43 -9.07 -12.78
C LYS A 231 2.74 -7.57 -12.91
N GLN A 232 2.80 -7.08 -14.14
CA GLN A 232 3.18 -5.70 -14.45
C GLN A 232 2.68 -5.29 -15.85
N LEU A 233 2.54 -3.98 -16.04
CA LEU A 233 2.04 -3.33 -17.24
C LEU A 233 2.96 -2.20 -17.67
N SER A 234 3.08 -2.04 -18.98
CA SER A 234 3.69 -0.89 -19.64
C SER A 234 2.71 -0.34 -20.66
N ILE A 235 2.24 0.89 -20.45
CA ILE A 235 1.13 1.46 -21.22
C ILE A 235 1.58 2.82 -21.77
N GLU A 236 1.65 2.95 -23.09
CA GLU A 236 1.77 4.25 -23.74
C GLU A 236 0.39 4.86 -23.87
N VAL A 237 0.18 6.02 -23.23
CA VAL A 237 -1.12 6.67 -23.10
C VAL A 237 -1.13 8.02 -23.79
N HIS A 238 -2.09 8.19 -24.68
CA HIS A 238 -2.48 9.49 -25.24
C HIS A 238 -3.40 10.21 -24.24
N ASP A 239 -2.88 11.23 -23.54
CA ASP A 239 -3.63 11.86 -22.45
C ASP A 239 -4.70 12.83 -22.95
N ILE A 240 -5.94 12.32 -23.04
CA ILE A 240 -7.14 13.04 -23.45
C ILE A 240 -8.20 12.81 -22.40
N ASP A 241 -8.85 13.88 -21.93
CA ASP A 241 -9.84 13.84 -20.84
C ASP A 241 -9.30 13.20 -19.55
N ASN A 242 -8.08 13.57 -19.14
CA ASN A 242 -7.37 13.06 -17.96
C ASN A 242 -7.28 11.53 -17.94
N ARG A 243 -6.97 10.92 -19.09
CA ARG A 243 -6.89 9.47 -19.24
C ARG A 243 -5.79 8.87 -18.39
N VAL A 244 -4.65 9.56 -18.28
CA VAL A 244 -3.53 9.11 -17.45
C VAL A 244 -3.97 8.98 -16.00
N GLU A 245 -4.59 10.02 -15.44
CA GLU A 245 -5.09 10.01 -14.05
C GLU A 245 -6.13 8.90 -13.82
N LYS A 246 -7.05 8.71 -14.76
CA LYS A 246 -8.08 7.64 -14.69
C LYS A 246 -7.44 6.25 -14.68
N LEU A 247 -6.47 6.00 -15.56
CA LEU A 247 -5.77 4.73 -15.65
C LEU A 247 -4.92 4.46 -14.41
N VAL A 248 -4.15 5.44 -13.94
CA VAL A 248 -3.36 5.34 -12.70
C VAL A 248 -4.27 5.01 -11.52
N SER A 249 -5.36 5.78 -11.35
CA SER A 249 -6.31 5.58 -10.25
C SER A 249 -6.96 4.20 -10.30
N TYR A 250 -7.27 3.69 -11.51
CA TYR A 250 -7.83 2.36 -11.67
C TYR A 250 -6.82 1.26 -11.33
N LEU A 251 -5.59 1.35 -11.84
CA LEU A 251 -4.52 0.37 -11.57
C LEU A 251 -4.14 0.33 -10.09
N GLN A 252 -4.07 1.48 -9.42
CA GLN A 252 -3.84 1.55 -7.98
C GLN A 252 -4.95 0.86 -7.18
N LYS A 253 -6.22 1.00 -7.59
CA LYS A 253 -7.35 0.28 -6.99
C LYS A 253 -7.25 -1.24 -7.19
N GLN A 254 -6.60 -1.70 -8.25
CA GLN A 254 -6.30 -3.12 -8.49
C GLN A 254 -5.05 -3.60 -7.72
N GLY A 255 -4.42 -2.76 -6.89
CA GLY A 255 -3.29 -3.13 -6.04
C GLY A 255 -1.90 -2.89 -6.64
N TYR A 256 -1.80 -2.17 -7.76
CA TYR A 256 -0.51 -1.89 -8.41
C TYR A 256 0.19 -0.65 -7.82
N ILE A 257 1.51 -0.71 -7.76
CA ILE A 257 2.37 0.47 -7.64
C ILE A 257 2.56 1.03 -9.06
N THR A 258 2.29 2.31 -9.24
CA THR A 258 2.33 2.98 -10.55
C THR A 258 3.40 4.06 -10.60
N TYR A 259 4.11 4.14 -11.73
CA TYR A 259 5.04 5.21 -12.07
C TYR A 259 4.63 5.80 -13.43
N VAL A 260 4.59 7.13 -13.55
CA VAL A 260 4.26 7.82 -14.79
C VAL A 260 5.46 8.61 -15.24
N ASP A 261 5.86 8.41 -16.49
CA ASP A 261 6.93 9.15 -17.14
C ASP A 261 6.41 9.91 -18.36
N ARG A 262 7.04 11.04 -18.66
CA ARG A 262 6.72 11.85 -19.83
C ARG A 262 8.00 12.39 -20.44
N ASN A 263 8.21 12.10 -21.72
CA ASN A 263 9.37 12.61 -22.44
C ASN A 263 9.33 14.16 -22.51
N PRO A 264 10.34 14.88 -21.95
CA PRO A 264 10.35 16.34 -21.92
C PRO A 264 10.32 16.97 -23.32
N ILE A 265 10.97 16.35 -24.30
CA ILE A 265 11.01 16.85 -25.68
C ILE A 265 9.62 16.78 -26.31
N PHE A 266 8.88 15.69 -26.07
CA PHE A 266 7.51 15.55 -26.56
C PHE A 266 6.57 16.55 -25.88
N ALA A 267 6.74 16.78 -24.58
CA ALA A 267 6.01 17.81 -23.85
C ALA A 267 6.25 19.22 -24.43
N GLU A 268 7.51 19.57 -24.70
CA GLU A 268 7.88 20.85 -25.35
C GLU A 268 7.26 21.00 -26.75
N LEU A 269 7.17 19.91 -27.50
CA LEU A 269 6.60 19.89 -28.85
C LEU A 269 5.05 19.89 -28.85
N GLY A 270 4.42 19.78 -27.68
CA GLY A 270 2.97 19.80 -27.52
C GLY A 270 2.31 18.42 -27.67
N PHE A 271 3.09 17.33 -27.75
CA PHE A 271 2.55 15.98 -27.70
C PHE A 271 2.16 15.61 -26.27
N ASN A 272 1.07 14.85 -26.12
CA ASN A 272 0.45 14.46 -24.84
C ASN A 272 0.63 12.96 -24.52
N HIS A 273 1.68 12.34 -25.06
CA HIS A 273 2.03 10.95 -24.78
C HIS A 273 2.70 10.81 -23.41
N HIS A 274 2.28 9.81 -22.65
CA HIS A 274 2.85 9.45 -21.36
C HIS A 274 3.08 7.94 -21.30
N MET A 275 4.12 7.52 -20.60
CA MET A 275 4.28 6.11 -20.23
C MET A 275 3.74 5.91 -18.82
N ILE A 276 2.83 4.96 -18.67
CA ILE A 276 2.42 4.43 -17.36
C ILE A 276 3.07 3.06 -17.20
N TYR A 277 3.86 2.92 -16.15
CA TYR A 277 4.39 1.65 -15.69
C TYR A 277 3.65 1.25 -14.42
N ALA A 278 3.24 0.00 -14.31
CA ALA A 278 2.56 -0.51 -13.14
C ALA A 278 3.09 -1.89 -12.80
N LYS A 279 3.33 -2.19 -11.53
CA LYS A 279 3.66 -3.55 -11.07
C LYS A 279 2.93 -3.88 -9.79
N LEU A 280 2.49 -5.13 -9.67
CA LEU A 280 2.07 -5.66 -8.38
C LEU A 280 3.29 -5.64 -7.44
N PRO A 281 3.10 -5.29 -6.15
CA PRO A 281 4.18 -5.34 -5.19
C PRO A 281 4.73 -6.78 -5.15
N GLU A 282 6.03 -6.94 -5.40
CA GLU A 282 6.67 -8.24 -5.20
C GLU A 282 6.65 -8.56 -3.70
N PRO A 283 6.37 -9.81 -3.30
CA PRO A 283 6.75 -10.24 -1.96
C PRO A 283 8.28 -10.09 -1.88
N ALA A 284 8.74 -9.21 -0.99
CA ALA A 284 10.14 -8.81 -0.92
C ALA A 284 11.06 -10.04 -0.74
N ILE A 285 11.72 -10.47 -1.81
CA ILE A 285 12.88 -11.37 -1.74
C ILE A 285 14.08 -10.53 -2.18
N ILE A 286 14.68 -9.84 -1.21
CA ILE A 286 15.92 -9.08 -1.40
C ILE A 286 17.05 -10.10 -1.54
N THR A 287 17.61 -10.25 -2.75
CA THR A 287 18.90 -10.90 -2.94
C THR A 287 20.01 -9.95 -2.48
N LEU A 288 20.49 -10.17 -1.25
CA LEU A 288 21.45 -9.36 -0.48
C LEU A 288 22.80 -9.03 -1.16
N SER A 289 23.11 -9.54 -2.35
CA SER A 289 24.47 -9.52 -2.91
C SER A 289 24.84 -8.26 -3.72
N GLU A 290 23.88 -7.53 -4.29
CA GLU A 290 24.20 -6.38 -5.16
C GLU A 290 24.18 -5.03 -4.41
N GLU A 291 23.27 -4.84 -3.46
CA GLU A 291 23.19 -3.61 -2.66
C GLU A 291 24.33 -3.46 -1.63
N ALA A 292 24.92 -4.57 -1.18
CA ALA A 292 25.99 -4.57 -0.19
C ALA A 292 27.32 -3.96 -0.70
N ASN A 293 27.48 -3.82 -2.02
CA ASN A 293 28.68 -3.26 -2.64
C ASN A 293 28.57 -1.75 -2.95
N ASN A 294 27.42 -1.11 -2.67
CA ASN A 294 27.27 0.33 -2.76
C ASN A 294 27.78 1.00 -1.46
N PRO A 295 28.82 1.87 -1.51
CA PRO A 295 29.39 2.51 -0.33
C PRO A 295 28.39 3.34 0.49
N GLU A 296 27.38 3.94 -0.14
CA GLU A 296 26.37 4.76 0.53
C GLU A 296 25.40 3.87 1.34
N ASN A 297 24.94 2.76 0.76
CA ASN A 297 24.10 1.77 1.43
C ASN A 297 24.83 1.14 2.64
N TYR A 298 26.14 0.93 2.54
CA TYR A 298 26.95 0.41 3.65
C TYR A 298 27.04 1.40 4.83
N ILE A 299 27.16 2.70 4.57
CA ILE A 299 27.17 3.74 5.61
C ILE A 299 25.81 3.80 6.29
N GLU A 300 24.72 3.80 5.52
CA GLU A 300 23.36 3.82 6.04
C GLU A 300 23.07 2.58 6.91
N ALA A 301 23.43 1.39 6.44
CA ALA A 301 23.29 0.14 7.21
C ALA A 301 24.08 0.18 8.53
N ARG A 302 25.29 0.75 8.55
CA ARG A 302 26.06 0.93 9.79
C ARG A 302 25.42 1.93 10.74
N GLN A 303 24.91 3.04 10.22
CA GLN A 303 24.19 4.03 11.03
C GLN A 303 22.94 3.41 11.66
N TYR A 304 22.17 2.66 10.86
CA TYR A 304 21.02 1.90 11.34
C TYR A 304 21.41 0.92 12.45
N PHE A 305 22.46 0.12 12.24
CA PHE A 305 22.97 -0.82 13.26
C PHE A 305 23.39 -0.12 14.56
N TYR A 306 24.09 1.01 14.49
CA TYR A 306 24.42 1.78 15.69
C TYR A 306 23.18 2.39 16.36
N GLY A 307 22.17 2.77 15.57
CA GLY A 307 20.85 3.16 16.05
C GLY A 307 20.17 2.06 16.87
N LEU A 308 20.22 0.80 16.41
CA LEU A 308 19.69 -0.37 17.12
C LEU A 308 20.41 -0.59 18.45
N LEU A 309 21.75 -0.55 18.46
CA LEU A 309 22.53 -0.65 19.70
C LEU A 309 22.18 0.47 20.69
N ALA A 310 22.05 1.71 20.20
CA ALA A 310 21.64 2.85 21.01
C ALA A 310 20.22 2.69 21.56
N GLY A 311 19.29 2.09 20.81
CA GLY A 311 17.97 1.71 21.30
C GLY A 311 18.03 0.81 22.55
N GLY A 312 18.91 -0.19 22.54
CA GLY A 312 19.19 -1.04 23.71
C GLY A 312 19.79 -0.27 24.90
N VAL A 313 20.57 0.79 24.66
CA VAL A 313 21.07 1.65 25.73
C VAL A 313 19.93 2.49 26.32
N ARG A 314 19.09 3.11 25.48
CA ARG A 314 17.96 3.96 25.90
C ARG A 314 17.00 3.19 26.81
N ILE A 315 16.68 1.95 26.46
CA ILE A 315 15.76 1.15 27.28
C ILE A 315 16.37 0.81 28.65
N LYS A 316 17.68 0.57 28.73
CA LYS A 316 18.37 0.34 30.01
C LYS A 316 18.50 1.60 30.86
N LEU A 317 18.64 2.77 30.23
CA LEU A 317 18.55 4.04 30.94
C LEU A 317 17.15 4.24 31.51
N LEU A 318 16.09 4.04 30.72
CA LEU A 318 14.70 4.15 31.18
C LEU A 318 14.39 3.16 32.32
N GLU A 319 14.78 1.90 32.17
CA GLU A 319 14.67 0.84 33.20
C GLU A 319 15.28 1.30 34.52
N SER A 320 16.51 1.81 34.49
CA SER A 320 17.18 2.30 35.71
C SER A 320 16.49 3.50 36.35
N MET A 321 15.81 4.35 35.58
CA MET A 321 15.05 5.48 36.14
C MET A 321 13.81 5.00 36.90
N PHE A 322 13.15 3.94 36.40
CA PHE A 322 12.03 3.31 37.10
C PHE A 322 12.49 2.52 38.32
N ASP A 323 13.51 1.67 38.18
CA ASP A 323 13.98 0.79 39.25
C ASP A 323 14.58 1.56 40.43
N LEU A 324 15.19 2.72 40.17
CA LEU A 324 15.71 3.63 41.20
C LEU A 324 14.68 4.66 41.67
N ASP A 325 13.43 4.61 41.19
CA ASP A 325 12.38 5.58 41.52
C ASP A 325 12.80 7.05 41.32
N LEU A 326 13.61 7.32 40.29
CA LEU A 326 14.16 8.65 40.04
C LEU A 326 13.05 9.69 39.86
N PHE A 327 11.99 9.34 39.12
CA PHE A 327 10.83 10.20 38.88
C PHE A 327 10.20 10.69 40.18
N ARG A 328 10.07 9.80 41.19
CA ARG A 328 9.49 10.16 42.47
C ARG A 328 10.28 11.27 43.18
N LEU A 329 11.60 11.30 43.04
CA LEU A 329 12.44 12.34 43.64
C LEU A 329 12.16 13.75 43.09
N PHE A 330 11.72 13.84 41.83
CA PHE A 330 11.38 15.09 41.14
C PHE A 330 9.95 15.58 41.43
N THR A 331 9.11 14.80 42.11
CA THR A 331 7.74 15.19 42.44
C THR A 331 7.71 16.52 43.18
N GLY A 332 7.02 17.51 42.61
CA GLY A 332 6.90 18.85 43.18
C GLY A 332 8.20 19.68 43.20
N LYS A 333 9.24 19.26 42.46
CA LYS A 333 10.54 19.94 42.43
C LYS A 333 10.96 20.29 41.00
N PRO A 334 11.34 21.54 40.71
CA PRO A 334 11.76 21.96 39.37
C PRO A 334 13.16 21.45 39.00
N TYR A 335 13.97 21.06 39.99
CA TYR A 335 15.29 20.47 39.81
C TYR A 335 15.74 19.69 41.05
N LEU A 336 16.81 18.90 40.90
CA LEU A 336 17.54 18.25 42.00
C LEU A 336 19.05 18.46 41.84
N LEU A 337 19.77 18.65 42.94
CA LEU A 337 21.24 18.75 42.91
C LEU A 337 21.87 17.37 42.70
N GLU A 338 23.00 17.31 41.98
CA GLU A 338 23.71 16.05 41.68
C GLU A 338 23.99 15.24 42.95
N ASN A 339 24.54 15.89 43.97
CA ASN A 339 24.88 15.23 45.24
C ASN A 339 23.64 14.73 46.01
N ASP A 340 22.51 15.42 45.90
CA ASP A 340 21.25 15.00 46.53
C ASP A 340 20.69 13.75 45.86
N ILE A 341 20.75 13.67 44.53
CA ILE A 341 20.34 12.47 43.78
C ILE A 341 21.24 11.30 44.19
N ILE A 342 22.56 11.48 44.15
CA ILE A 342 23.55 10.45 44.50
C ILE A 342 23.31 9.93 45.92
N LYS A 343 23.09 10.83 46.88
CA LYS A 343 22.91 10.48 48.29
C LYS A 343 21.56 9.78 48.53
N ARG A 344 20.46 10.31 47.98
CA ARG A 344 19.10 9.77 48.22
C ARG A 344 18.86 8.43 47.54
N LEU A 345 19.50 8.19 46.40
CA LEU A 345 19.44 6.92 45.67
C LEU A 345 20.57 5.96 46.05
N GLU A 346 21.39 6.30 47.04
CA GLU A 346 22.50 5.47 47.55
C GLU A 346 23.47 5.00 46.46
N LEU A 347 23.75 5.86 45.48
CA LEU A 347 24.51 5.50 44.30
C LEU A 347 26.02 5.67 44.51
N LYS A 348 26.81 4.80 43.87
CA LYS A 348 28.27 5.00 43.79
C LYS A 348 28.58 6.29 43.02
N PRO A 349 29.27 7.29 43.61
CA PRO A 349 29.33 8.65 43.06
C PRO A 349 29.81 8.73 41.60
N VAL A 350 30.92 8.05 41.27
CA VAL A 350 31.48 8.10 39.91
C VAL A 350 30.53 7.45 38.88
N ARG A 351 29.84 6.37 39.25
CA ARG A 351 28.89 5.70 38.35
C ARG A 351 27.62 6.53 38.16
N ALA A 352 27.13 7.13 39.23
CA ALA A 352 25.97 8.01 39.19
C ALA A 352 26.20 9.22 38.28
N LYS A 353 27.36 9.87 38.36
CA LYS A 353 27.70 10.99 37.47
C LYS A 353 27.71 10.59 35.99
N LYS A 354 28.25 9.41 35.66
CA LYS A 354 28.22 8.85 34.30
C LYS A 354 26.78 8.56 33.84
N TRP A 355 25.98 7.96 34.70
CA TRP A 355 24.57 7.66 34.42
C TRP A 355 23.75 8.94 34.20
N LEU A 356 23.85 9.92 35.10
CA LEU A 356 23.19 11.22 34.97
C LEU A 356 23.64 11.97 33.70
N HIS A 357 24.92 11.84 33.31
CA HIS A 357 25.40 12.37 32.04
C HIS A 357 24.74 11.70 30.84
N LEU A 358 24.64 10.36 30.82
CA LEU A 358 23.96 9.62 29.75
C LEU A 358 22.48 9.96 29.67
N LEU A 359 21.80 10.13 30.81
CA LEU A 359 20.41 10.61 30.84
C LEU A 359 20.27 12.01 30.21
N CYS A 360 21.29 12.86 30.28
CA CYS A 360 21.29 14.12 29.56
C CYS A 360 21.57 13.96 28.06
N CYS A 361 22.45 13.04 27.66
CA CYS A 361 22.73 12.78 26.24
C CYS A 361 21.49 12.29 25.49
N GLU A 362 20.62 11.51 26.15
CA GLU A 362 19.36 11.01 25.60
C GLU A 362 18.15 11.89 25.96
N ASP A 363 18.38 13.11 26.48
CA ASP A 363 17.34 14.12 26.75
C ASP A 363 16.23 13.64 27.72
N PHE A 364 16.55 12.67 28.59
CA PHE A 364 15.73 12.33 29.75
C PHE A 364 15.86 13.39 30.84
N LEU A 365 17.07 13.92 31.03
CA LEU A 365 17.38 15.00 31.96
C LEU A 365 18.03 16.19 31.24
N LYS A 366 17.90 17.38 31.82
CA LYS A 366 18.67 18.56 31.43
C LYS A 366 19.60 18.94 32.57
N LYS A 367 20.90 19.03 32.28
CA LYS A 367 21.91 19.50 33.24
C LYS A 367 21.83 21.02 33.37
N ILE A 368 21.80 21.51 34.60
CA ILE A 368 21.75 22.94 34.94
C ILE A 368 22.79 23.30 36.01
N MET A 369 23.07 24.60 36.16
CA MET A 369 23.86 25.14 37.26
C MET A 369 22.93 25.86 38.24
N VAL A 370 23.03 25.51 39.53
CA VAL A 370 22.29 26.14 40.62
C VAL A 370 23.32 26.73 41.58
N GLY A 371 23.59 28.04 41.42
CA GLY A 371 24.76 28.66 42.01
C GLY A 371 26.06 28.03 41.47
N SER A 372 26.91 27.53 42.36
CA SER A 372 28.15 26.81 42.01
C SER A 372 27.98 25.29 41.89
N GLN A 373 26.77 24.76 42.09
CA GLN A 373 26.50 23.32 42.11
C GLN A 373 25.82 22.86 40.82
N VAL A 374 26.10 21.61 40.44
CA VAL A 374 25.42 20.93 39.33
C VAL A 374 24.05 20.44 39.80
N GLY A 375 23.01 20.72 39.01
CA GLY A 375 21.68 20.16 39.18
C GLY A 375 21.12 19.59 37.87
N TYR A 376 19.97 18.93 37.99
CA TYR A 376 19.27 18.29 36.89
C TYR A 376 17.78 18.63 36.93
N GLN A 377 17.17 18.76 35.76
CA GLN A 377 15.72 18.86 35.56
C GLN A 377 15.26 17.69 34.68
N LEU A 378 13.99 17.31 34.77
CA LEU A 378 13.41 16.42 33.77
C LEU A 378 13.27 17.19 32.44
N ALA A 379 13.59 16.52 31.34
CA ALA A 379 13.44 17.04 29.98
C ALA A 379 12.24 16.36 29.30
N LYS A 380 12.43 15.59 28.22
CA LYS A 380 11.31 14.88 27.55
C LYS A 380 10.56 13.92 28.48
N SER A 381 11.24 13.42 29.50
CA SER A 381 10.68 12.48 30.48
C SER A 381 9.73 13.12 31.51
N GLN A 382 9.51 14.43 31.47
CA GLN A 382 8.58 15.12 32.39
C GLN A 382 7.15 14.57 32.35
N LEU A 383 6.71 14.05 31.20
CA LEU A 383 5.38 13.42 31.03
C LEU A 383 5.22 12.13 31.84
N MET A 384 6.34 11.55 32.31
CA MET A 384 6.36 10.35 33.15
C MET A 384 6.28 10.69 34.66
N LEU A 385 5.93 11.92 35.02
CA LEU A 385 5.61 12.32 36.40
C LEU A 385 4.11 12.27 36.69
N GLY A 386 3.77 12.29 37.98
CA GLY A 386 2.37 12.42 38.44
C GLY A 386 1.52 11.25 37.99
N GLU A 387 0.33 11.53 37.44
CA GLU A 387 -0.59 10.51 36.94
C GLU A 387 -0.02 9.73 35.74
N GLY A 388 0.86 10.35 34.95
CA GLY A 388 1.51 9.72 33.80
C GLY A 388 2.50 8.61 34.18
N TYR A 389 3.12 8.69 35.36
CA TYR A 389 4.11 7.71 35.84
C TYR A 389 3.56 6.28 35.78
N TRP A 390 2.37 6.07 36.34
CA TRP A 390 1.79 4.74 36.46
C TRP A 390 1.39 4.16 35.10
N GLY A 391 0.93 5.00 34.17
CA GLY A 391 0.66 4.59 32.79
C GLY A 391 1.93 4.08 32.12
N PHE A 392 2.98 4.91 32.03
CA PHE A 392 4.23 4.53 31.36
C PHE A 392 4.94 3.35 32.04
N LYS A 393 4.95 3.30 33.38
CA LYS A 393 5.54 2.17 34.12
C LYS A 393 4.80 0.86 33.83
N GLN A 394 3.47 0.88 33.75
CA GLN A 394 2.70 -0.30 33.38
C GLN A 394 3.01 -0.75 31.95
N TYR A 395 3.04 0.16 30.98
CA TYR A 395 3.44 -0.19 29.61
C TYR A 395 4.84 -0.84 29.57
N TYR A 396 5.79 -0.27 30.29
CA TYR A 396 7.14 -0.84 30.42
C TYR A 396 7.12 -2.24 31.05
N ASP A 397 6.40 -2.44 32.16
CA ASP A 397 6.37 -3.73 32.88
C ASP A 397 5.70 -4.83 32.05
N PHE A 398 4.58 -4.51 31.38
CA PHE A 398 3.79 -5.48 30.62
C PHE A 398 4.37 -5.80 29.26
N TYR A 399 4.85 -4.79 28.51
CA TYR A 399 5.28 -4.96 27.11
C TYR A 399 6.80 -5.03 26.94
N TRP A 400 7.59 -4.80 28.00
CA TRP A 400 9.05 -4.92 27.91
C TRP A 400 9.66 -5.78 29.02
N GLN A 401 9.53 -5.39 30.28
CA GLN A 401 10.31 -5.95 31.40
C GLN A 401 10.20 -7.47 31.51
N ARG A 402 8.99 -8.02 31.29
CA ARG A 402 8.74 -9.47 31.37
C ARG A 402 9.50 -10.25 30.31
N MET A 403 9.55 -9.76 29.08
CA MET A 403 10.21 -10.43 27.95
C MET A 403 11.71 -10.15 27.91
N ALA A 404 12.15 -9.00 28.42
CA ALA A 404 13.56 -8.60 28.44
C ALA A 404 14.47 -9.55 29.21
N ASN A 405 13.90 -10.40 30.08
CA ASN A 405 14.61 -11.43 30.84
C ASN A 405 14.66 -12.79 30.13
N GLU A 406 14.08 -12.89 28.94
CA GLU A 406 14.10 -14.09 28.11
C GLU A 406 15.11 -13.96 26.97
N LYS A 407 15.72 -15.10 26.63
CA LYS A 407 16.55 -15.18 25.44
C LYS A 407 15.67 -15.54 24.26
N LEU A 408 15.27 -14.54 23.47
CA LEU A 408 14.37 -14.71 22.32
C LEU A 408 14.75 -15.88 21.40
N SER A 409 16.03 -16.07 21.11
CA SER A 409 16.49 -17.17 20.26
C SER A 409 16.26 -18.57 20.84
N ASN A 410 16.08 -18.70 22.16
CA ASN A 410 15.64 -19.94 22.80
C ASN A 410 14.12 -20.12 22.67
N ILE A 411 13.34 -19.06 22.88
CA ILE A 411 11.88 -19.07 22.73
C ILE A 411 11.49 -19.53 21.33
N LEU A 412 12.12 -18.96 20.28
CA LEU A 412 11.89 -19.34 18.88
C LEU A 412 12.25 -20.80 18.54
N ARG A 413 13.00 -21.51 19.40
CA ARG A 413 13.49 -22.88 19.17
C ARG A 413 12.85 -23.90 20.10
N PHE A 414 11.63 -23.66 20.57
CA PHE A 414 10.83 -24.57 21.43
C PHE A 414 11.12 -24.51 22.93
N THR A 415 11.68 -23.42 23.47
CA THR A 415 11.69 -23.22 24.92
C THR A 415 10.42 -22.51 25.34
N ASP A 416 9.64 -23.11 26.26
CA ASP A 416 8.49 -22.43 26.84
C ASP A 416 8.95 -21.14 27.54
N PRO A 417 8.29 -20.00 27.27
CA PRO A 417 8.61 -18.78 27.98
C PRO A 417 8.27 -18.94 29.47
N LYS A 418 9.08 -18.36 30.36
CA LYS A 418 8.77 -18.33 31.81
C LYS A 418 7.46 -17.57 32.08
N PHE A 419 7.07 -16.74 31.13
CA PHE A 419 5.84 -15.97 31.12
C PHE A 419 5.00 -16.35 29.90
N ASN A 420 3.82 -16.92 30.11
CA ASN A 420 2.87 -17.24 29.05
C ASN A 420 1.46 -16.79 29.46
N VAL A 421 0.71 -16.27 28.50
CA VAL A 421 -0.72 -15.98 28.64
C VAL A 421 -1.50 -17.12 28.01
N SER A 422 -2.22 -17.89 28.84
CA SER A 422 -3.05 -18.97 28.34
C SER A 422 -4.33 -18.42 27.72
N TRP A 423 -4.52 -18.67 26.42
CA TRP A 423 -5.77 -18.41 25.73
C TRP A 423 -6.29 -19.70 25.06
N PRO A 424 -7.57 -20.06 25.24
CA PRO A 424 -8.51 -19.47 26.19
C PRO A 424 -8.10 -19.82 27.64
N PRO A 425 -8.34 -18.93 28.63
CA PRO A 425 -8.10 -19.24 30.03
C PRO A 425 -8.99 -20.40 30.50
N LYS A 426 -8.40 -21.42 31.10
CA LYS A 426 -9.07 -22.63 31.60
C LYS A 426 -9.39 -22.54 33.08
N THR A 427 -8.69 -21.69 33.82
CA THR A 427 -8.87 -21.49 35.26
C THR A 427 -9.25 -20.05 35.60
N ALA A 428 -9.85 -19.84 36.77
CA ALA A 428 -10.18 -18.51 37.26
C ALA A 428 -8.91 -17.65 37.50
N GLU A 429 -7.78 -18.28 37.83
CA GLU A 429 -6.51 -17.58 38.00
C GLU A 429 -5.95 -17.10 36.66
N GLU A 430 -5.97 -17.96 35.63
CA GLU A 430 -5.60 -17.59 34.26
C GLU A 430 -6.49 -16.47 33.71
N ALA A 431 -7.80 -16.56 33.92
CA ALA A 431 -8.74 -15.51 33.52
C ALA A 431 -8.45 -14.19 34.27
N ASN A 432 -8.30 -14.23 35.59
CA ASN A 432 -7.98 -13.04 36.38
C ASN A 432 -6.64 -12.41 35.97
N PHE A 433 -5.67 -13.24 35.57
CA PHE A 433 -4.39 -12.79 35.06
C PHE A 433 -4.54 -12.05 33.72
N LEU A 434 -5.21 -12.67 32.75
CA LEU A 434 -5.51 -12.07 31.43
C LEU A 434 -6.28 -10.75 31.59
N GLU A 435 -7.33 -10.75 32.41
CA GLU A 435 -8.16 -9.56 32.62
C GLU A 435 -7.39 -8.43 33.32
N THR A 436 -6.57 -8.75 34.32
CA THR A 436 -5.72 -7.73 34.97
C THR A 436 -4.79 -7.03 33.99
N TRP A 437 -4.27 -7.75 32.99
CA TRP A 437 -3.45 -7.17 31.93
C TRP A 437 -4.28 -6.22 31.05
N MET A 438 -5.48 -6.63 30.65
CA MET A 438 -6.38 -5.81 29.82
C MET A 438 -6.87 -4.56 30.55
N THR A 439 -7.27 -4.68 31.83
CA THR A 439 -7.82 -3.58 32.64
C THR A 439 -6.81 -2.46 32.87
N LYS A 440 -5.56 -2.81 33.21
CA LYS A 440 -4.50 -1.83 33.49
C LYS A 440 -4.15 -0.95 32.29
N THR A 441 -4.41 -1.44 31.09
CA THR A 441 -4.10 -0.75 29.83
C THR A 441 -5.33 -0.16 29.14
N ALA A 442 -6.52 -0.21 29.77
CA ALA A 442 -7.79 0.19 29.15
C ALA A 442 -8.05 1.71 29.12
N THR A 443 -7.52 2.48 30.09
CA THR A 443 -7.83 3.92 30.25
C THR A 443 -7.67 4.74 28.96
N PRO A 444 -6.56 4.63 28.21
CA PRO A 444 -6.40 5.44 27.01
C PRO A 444 -7.43 5.09 25.92
N LEU A 445 -7.84 3.82 25.81
CA LEU A 445 -8.87 3.40 24.85
C LEU A 445 -10.26 3.88 25.25
N ILE A 446 -10.56 3.92 26.56
CA ILE A 446 -11.79 4.54 27.06
C ILE A 446 -11.84 6.01 26.65
N GLN A 447 -10.73 6.74 26.79
CA GLN A 447 -10.63 8.14 26.36
C GLN A 447 -10.82 8.27 24.84
N THR A 448 -10.18 7.41 24.03
CA THR A 448 -10.40 7.35 22.58
C THR A 448 -11.88 7.18 22.24
N LEU A 449 -12.55 6.19 22.85
CA LEU A 449 -13.96 5.90 22.56
C LEU A 449 -14.86 7.07 22.90
N LEU A 450 -14.67 7.69 24.08
CA LEU A 450 -15.45 8.86 24.51
C LEU A 450 -15.22 10.09 23.63
N ALA A 451 -14.03 10.24 23.05
CA ALA A 451 -13.69 11.36 22.17
C ALA A 451 -14.16 11.16 20.72
N CYS A 452 -13.99 9.95 20.18
CA CYS A 452 -14.22 9.65 18.76
C CYS A 452 -15.67 9.29 18.43
N LEU A 453 -16.40 8.67 19.36
CA LEU A 453 -17.75 8.16 19.12
C LEU A 453 -18.80 9.05 19.77
N ASP A 454 -19.78 9.49 18.97
CA ASP A 454 -21.01 10.04 19.53
C ASP A 454 -21.91 8.88 19.96
N LEU A 455 -21.91 8.57 21.26
CA LEU A 455 -22.69 7.48 21.82
C LEU A 455 -24.15 7.87 22.14
N ASN A 456 -24.55 9.14 21.98
CA ASN A 456 -25.93 9.57 22.22
C ASN A 456 -26.93 8.96 21.22
N GLN A 457 -26.46 8.58 20.03
CA GLN A 457 -27.30 8.00 18.98
C GLN A 457 -27.64 6.51 19.20
N TYR A 458 -26.97 5.83 20.13
CA TYR A 458 -27.17 4.41 20.41
C TYR A 458 -27.94 4.18 21.71
N ARG A 459 -28.65 3.06 21.81
CA ARG A 459 -29.31 2.62 23.06
C ARG A 459 -28.83 1.26 23.54
N SER A 460 -28.48 0.37 22.62
CA SER A 460 -28.05 -0.99 22.88
C SER A 460 -26.68 -1.26 22.26
N VAL A 461 -25.69 -1.59 23.10
CA VAL A 461 -24.30 -1.84 22.69
C VAL A 461 -23.91 -3.27 23.07
N LEU A 462 -23.24 -3.97 22.17
CA LEU A 462 -22.55 -5.23 22.48
C LEU A 462 -21.05 -4.96 22.53
N ASP A 463 -20.42 -5.24 23.65
CA ASP A 463 -18.97 -5.17 23.85
C ASP A 463 -18.41 -6.59 23.73
N VAL A 464 -17.90 -6.93 22.53
CA VAL A 464 -17.40 -8.27 22.22
C VAL A 464 -15.98 -8.39 22.76
N GLY A 465 -15.69 -9.44 23.54
CA GLY A 465 -14.41 -9.56 24.23
C GLY A 465 -14.19 -8.44 25.25
N GLY A 466 -15.26 -7.92 25.85
CA GLY A 466 -15.25 -6.71 26.72
C GLY A 466 -14.51 -6.85 28.07
N GLY A 467 -13.65 -7.86 28.19
CA GLY A 467 -12.80 -8.12 29.35
C GLY A 467 -13.60 -8.30 30.64
N ASP A 468 -13.09 -7.68 31.71
CA ASP A 468 -13.71 -7.61 33.03
C ASP A 468 -14.83 -6.54 33.15
N GLY A 469 -15.30 -6.01 32.03
CA GLY A 469 -16.36 -4.99 31.97
C GLY A 469 -15.89 -3.56 32.25
N THR A 470 -14.59 -3.29 32.45
CA THR A 470 -14.08 -1.94 32.75
C THR A 470 -14.50 -0.90 31.71
N ILE A 471 -14.41 -1.23 30.41
CA ILE A 471 -14.84 -0.33 29.33
C ILE A 471 -16.36 -0.11 29.38
N ALA A 472 -17.14 -1.19 29.46
CA ALA A 472 -18.60 -1.11 29.57
C ALA A 472 -19.06 -0.25 30.77
N CYS A 473 -18.44 -0.42 31.94
CA CYS A 473 -18.73 0.37 33.13
C CYS A 473 -18.45 1.87 32.90
N ALA A 474 -17.30 2.21 32.32
CA ALA A 474 -16.95 3.60 32.03
C ALA A 474 -17.91 4.25 31.02
N LEU A 475 -18.26 3.54 29.93
CA LEU A 475 -19.21 4.03 28.94
C LEU A 475 -20.61 4.20 29.53
N ALA A 476 -21.07 3.26 30.36
CA ALA A 476 -22.37 3.37 31.02
C ALA A 476 -22.40 4.52 32.03
N GLN A 477 -21.31 4.81 32.74
CA GLN A 477 -21.25 5.97 33.64
C GLN A 477 -21.29 7.29 32.87
N ALA A 478 -20.57 7.38 31.75
CA ALA A 478 -20.56 8.57 30.91
C ALA A 478 -21.90 8.80 30.18
N TYR A 479 -22.60 7.73 29.80
CA TYR A 479 -23.86 7.78 29.06
C TYR A 479 -24.96 6.97 29.78
N PRO A 480 -25.74 7.62 30.68
CA PRO A 480 -26.72 6.96 31.54
C PRO A 480 -27.80 6.17 30.81
N HIS A 481 -28.12 6.54 29.55
CA HIS A 481 -29.16 5.91 28.74
C HIS A 481 -28.73 4.60 28.06
N LEU A 482 -27.44 4.31 27.99
CA LEU A 482 -26.93 3.11 27.32
C LEU A 482 -27.28 1.85 28.11
N LYS A 483 -27.69 0.82 27.36
CA LYS A 483 -27.70 -0.57 27.80
C LYS A 483 -26.58 -1.32 27.09
N ILE A 484 -25.70 -1.95 27.85
CA ILE A 484 -24.50 -2.60 27.32
C ILE A 484 -24.56 -4.08 27.65
N THR A 485 -24.23 -4.94 26.70
CA THR A 485 -24.01 -6.37 26.92
C THR A 485 -22.53 -6.66 26.74
N VAL A 486 -21.87 -7.18 27.76
CA VAL A 486 -20.48 -7.67 27.66
C VAL A 486 -20.54 -9.12 27.20
N TYR A 487 -19.96 -9.43 26.05
CA TYR A 487 -19.78 -10.81 25.58
C TYR A 487 -18.35 -11.24 25.86
N ASN A 488 -18.15 -12.30 26.65
CA ASN A 488 -16.81 -12.79 26.94
C ASN A 488 -16.81 -14.29 27.31
N LEU A 489 -15.63 -14.90 27.37
CA LEU A 489 -15.45 -16.30 27.78
C LEU A 489 -16.02 -16.56 29.19
N PRO A 490 -16.47 -17.79 29.51
CA PRO A 490 -17.21 -18.07 30.74
C PRO A 490 -16.55 -17.61 32.04
N GLU A 491 -15.24 -17.80 32.22
CA GLU A 491 -14.55 -17.36 33.43
C GLU A 491 -14.39 -15.83 33.49
N SER A 492 -14.01 -15.19 32.38
CA SER A 492 -13.94 -13.73 32.28
C SER A 492 -15.31 -13.06 32.46
N ALA A 493 -16.38 -13.67 31.94
CA ALA A 493 -17.75 -13.21 32.11
C ALA A 493 -18.17 -13.18 33.60
N LYS A 494 -17.73 -14.14 34.41
CA LYS A 494 -17.97 -14.11 35.87
C LYS A 494 -17.26 -12.93 36.54
N ILE A 495 -16.03 -12.64 36.13
CA ILE A 495 -15.26 -11.48 36.63
C ILE A 495 -15.98 -10.18 36.25
N ALA A 496 -16.40 -10.06 34.98
CA ALA A 496 -17.15 -8.91 34.50
C ALA A 496 -18.44 -8.69 35.30
N GLN A 497 -19.23 -9.74 35.51
CA GLN A 497 -20.47 -9.64 36.28
C GLN A 497 -20.22 -9.16 37.70
N LYS A 498 -19.21 -9.71 38.39
CA LYS A 498 -18.82 -9.30 39.74
C LYS A 498 -18.43 -7.82 39.80
N ASN A 499 -17.66 -7.33 38.83
CA ASN A 499 -17.23 -5.93 38.78
C ASN A 499 -18.41 -4.99 38.49
N ILE A 500 -19.29 -5.36 37.56
CA ILE A 500 -20.52 -4.62 37.23
C ILE A 500 -21.43 -4.51 38.46
N ASP A 501 -21.62 -5.60 39.20
CA ASP A 501 -22.43 -5.64 40.42
C ASP A 501 -21.83 -4.76 41.52
N ALA A 502 -20.50 -4.81 41.70
CA ALA A 502 -19.79 -3.97 42.67
C ALA A 502 -19.91 -2.47 42.37
N MET A 503 -20.07 -2.10 41.09
CA MET A 503 -20.33 -0.72 40.67
C MET A 503 -21.83 -0.34 40.65
N GLY A 504 -22.74 -1.28 40.94
CA GLY A 504 -24.18 -1.05 40.94
C GLY A 504 -24.77 -0.80 39.55
N LEU A 505 -24.15 -1.36 38.49
CA LEU A 505 -24.51 -1.11 37.09
C LEU A 505 -25.33 -2.24 36.44
N GLN A 506 -25.68 -3.29 37.17
CA GLN A 506 -26.34 -4.52 36.70
C GLN A 506 -27.73 -4.31 36.06
N LYS A 507 -28.38 -3.16 36.30
CA LYS A 507 -29.63 -2.80 35.61
C LYS A 507 -29.42 -2.30 34.17
N ARG A 508 -28.18 -1.93 33.84
CA ARG A 508 -27.80 -1.29 32.57
C ARG A 508 -26.76 -2.10 31.81
N ILE A 509 -25.97 -2.90 32.50
CA ILE A 509 -24.97 -3.78 31.91
C ILE A 509 -25.35 -5.23 32.22
N SER A 510 -25.46 -6.05 31.19
CA SER A 510 -25.63 -7.50 31.27
C SER A 510 -24.40 -8.22 30.74
N VAL A 511 -24.15 -9.44 31.19
CA VAL A 511 -23.05 -10.27 30.70
C VAL A 511 -23.59 -11.49 29.96
N PHE A 512 -23.01 -11.79 28.81
CA PHE A 512 -23.28 -12.98 28.01
C PHE A 512 -21.99 -13.80 27.90
N ALA A 513 -21.99 -14.99 28.51
CA ALA A 513 -20.86 -15.92 28.39
C ALA A 513 -20.91 -16.62 27.03
N GLY A 514 -19.82 -16.57 26.26
CA GLY A 514 -19.71 -17.21 24.96
C GLY A 514 -18.26 -17.29 24.47
N ASP A 515 -18.04 -18.09 23.44
CA ASP A 515 -16.73 -18.33 22.83
C ASP A 515 -16.85 -18.08 21.33
N PHE A 516 -16.44 -16.90 20.88
CA PHE A 516 -16.59 -16.52 19.47
C PHE A 516 -15.77 -17.37 18.50
N ILE A 517 -14.79 -18.17 18.98
CA ILE A 517 -14.07 -19.11 18.12
C ILE A 517 -14.98 -20.26 17.75
N ASN A 518 -15.73 -20.78 18.71
CA ASN A 518 -16.61 -21.93 18.53
C ASN A 518 -18.05 -21.52 18.14
N ASP A 519 -18.50 -20.36 18.59
CA ASP A 519 -19.84 -19.85 18.32
C ASP A 519 -19.96 -19.34 16.87
N GLU A 520 -21.16 -19.49 16.30
CA GLU A 520 -21.45 -19.06 14.93
C GLU A 520 -22.16 -17.71 14.87
N ARG A 521 -22.73 -17.22 15.98
CA ARG A 521 -23.52 -15.98 16.02
C ARG A 521 -23.38 -15.27 17.36
N PHE A 522 -23.41 -13.93 17.33
CA PHE A 522 -23.65 -13.12 18.51
C PHE A 522 -25.15 -12.99 18.80
N PRO A 523 -25.56 -12.62 20.03
CA PRO A 523 -26.93 -12.21 20.31
C PRO A 523 -27.32 -11.04 19.39
N ALA A 524 -28.57 -11.01 18.92
CA ALA A 524 -29.03 -10.00 17.96
C ALA A 524 -29.75 -8.83 18.64
N GLY A 525 -29.87 -7.71 17.92
CA GLY A 525 -30.68 -6.56 18.33
C GLY A 525 -29.89 -5.39 18.90
N PHE A 526 -28.62 -5.26 18.54
CA PHE A 526 -27.77 -4.15 18.96
C PHE A 526 -27.75 -3.00 17.95
N ASP A 527 -27.61 -1.77 18.46
CA ASP A 527 -27.41 -0.57 17.64
C ASP A 527 -25.92 -0.35 17.33
N LEU A 528 -25.04 -0.81 18.22
CA LEU A 528 -23.59 -0.73 18.11
C LEU A 528 -22.94 -2.04 18.58
N ILE A 529 -21.96 -2.54 17.84
CA ILE A 529 -21.06 -3.61 18.29
C ILE A 529 -19.64 -3.04 18.38
N LEU A 530 -19.00 -3.24 19.52
CA LEU A 530 -17.63 -2.80 19.80
C LEU A 530 -16.68 -3.99 19.75
N PHE A 531 -15.55 -3.78 19.08
CA PHE A 531 -14.34 -4.60 19.20
C PHE A 531 -13.21 -3.70 19.70
N VAL A 532 -12.77 -3.89 20.94
CA VAL A 532 -11.73 -3.05 21.55
C VAL A 532 -10.54 -3.92 21.93
N ARG A 533 -9.47 -3.90 21.11
CA ARG A 533 -8.34 -4.85 21.17
C ARG A 533 -8.81 -6.30 21.18
N VAL A 534 -9.51 -6.68 20.12
CA VAL A 534 -10.08 -8.04 19.99
C VAL A 534 -9.80 -8.60 18.62
N LEU A 535 -10.06 -7.83 17.57
CA LEU A 535 -9.81 -8.31 16.22
C LEU A 535 -8.31 -8.48 16.01
N TRP A 536 -7.50 -7.62 16.63
CA TRP A 536 -6.05 -7.64 16.52
C TRP A 536 -5.46 -9.04 16.77
N ASP A 537 -5.96 -9.78 17.78
CA ASP A 537 -5.47 -11.09 18.23
C ASP A 537 -5.52 -12.23 17.19
N TRP A 538 -6.23 -12.01 16.08
CA TRP A 538 -6.64 -13.08 15.16
C TRP A 538 -6.16 -12.88 13.73
N ASP A 539 -6.06 -13.97 12.97
CA ASP A 539 -5.83 -13.92 11.54
C ASP A 539 -6.98 -13.27 10.75
N ASN A 540 -6.76 -13.01 9.46
CA ASN A 540 -7.76 -12.38 8.59
C ASN A 540 -9.03 -13.22 8.39
N SER A 541 -8.95 -14.56 8.48
CA SER A 541 -10.10 -15.45 8.35
C SER A 541 -11.04 -15.30 9.54
N ARG A 542 -10.49 -15.34 10.75
CA ARG A 542 -11.19 -15.14 12.02
C ARG A 542 -11.74 -13.73 12.15
N LYS A 543 -10.97 -12.70 11.80
CA LYS A 543 -11.47 -11.30 11.72
C LYS A 543 -12.74 -11.20 10.88
N ARG A 544 -12.72 -11.77 9.66
CA ARG A 544 -13.90 -11.80 8.78
C ARG A 544 -15.05 -12.58 9.38
N LYS A 545 -14.80 -13.71 10.07
CA LYS A 545 -15.85 -14.45 10.79
C LYS A 545 -16.53 -13.56 11.84
N LEU A 546 -15.74 -12.89 12.69
CA LEU A 546 -16.26 -12.02 13.75
C LEU A 546 -17.02 -10.81 13.19
N LEU A 547 -16.52 -10.19 12.12
CA LEU A 547 -17.22 -9.10 11.44
C LEU A 547 -18.54 -9.56 10.80
N ASN A 548 -18.58 -10.77 10.22
CA ASN A 548 -19.83 -11.35 9.73
C ASN A 548 -20.83 -11.61 10.86
N MET A 549 -20.38 -12.16 11.99
CA MET A 549 -21.23 -12.34 13.17
C MET A 549 -21.79 -11.01 13.66
N ALA A 550 -20.96 -9.95 13.68
CA ALA A 550 -21.39 -8.60 14.03
C ALA A 550 -22.43 -8.05 13.05
N TYR A 551 -22.20 -8.21 11.74
CA TYR A 551 -23.14 -7.80 10.70
C TYR A 551 -24.53 -8.42 10.94
N HIS A 552 -24.60 -9.71 11.24
CA HIS A 552 -25.88 -10.39 11.46
C HIS A 552 -26.57 -10.00 12.78
N ALA A 553 -25.81 -9.69 13.83
CA ALA A 553 -26.34 -9.29 15.13
C ALA A 553 -26.87 -7.84 15.17
N LEU A 554 -26.37 -6.97 14.29
CA LEU A 554 -26.78 -5.57 14.22
C LEU A 554 -28.20 -5.38 13.66
N LYS A 555 -28.93 -4.44 14.24
CA LYS A 555 -30.15 -3.88 13.64
C LYS A 555 -29.83 -3.23 12.30
N ARG A 556 -30.86 -2.96 11.49
CA ARG A 556 -30.71 -2.17 10.25
C ARG A 556 -30.15 -0.78 10.59
N LYS A 557 -29.13 -0.31 9.87
CA LYS A 557 -28.36 0.91 10.18
C LYS A 557 -27.63 0.87 11.54
N GLY A 558 -27.42 -0.33 12.07
CA GLY A 558 -26.55 -0.52 13.22
C GLY A 558 -25.09 -0.33 12.82
N HIS A 559 -24.24 -0.06 13.79
CA HIS A 559 -22.84 0.27 13.56
C HIS A 559 -21.90 -0.75 14.19
N VAL A 560 -20.73 -0.93 13.59
CA VAL A 560 -19.60 -1.64 14.20
C VAL A 560 -18.46 -0.66 14.38
N ALA A 561 -17.85 -0.66 15.57
CA ALA A 561 -16.68 0.15 15.87
C ALA A 561 -15.51 -0.73 16.31
N ILE A 562 -14.36 -0.52 15.68
CA ILE A 562 -13.10 -1.20 15.98
C ILE A 562 -12.17 -0.14 16.61
N CYS A 563 -11.76 -0.36 17.85
CA CYS A 563 -10.87 0.54 18.59
C CYS A 563 -9.59 -0.18 18.99
N GLU A 564 -8.53 0.09 18.23
CA GLU A 564 -7.23 -0.57 18.33
C GLU A 564 -6.13 0.45 17.96
N GLY A 565 -4.87 0.07 18.16
CA GLY A 565 -3.74 0.82 17.63
C GLY A 565 -3.55 0.50 16.15
N PHE A 566 -3.40 1.52 15.31
CA PHE A 566 -3.14 1.33 13.88
C PHE A 566 -1.73 1.76 13.51
N LYS A 567 -1.12 1.01 12.59
CA LYS A 567 0.28 1.15 12.18
C LYS A 567 0.66 2.57 11.77
N GLU A 568 -0.21 3.24 11.02
CA GLU A 568 0.00 4.59 10.51
C GLU A 568 -0.06 5.67 11.61
N LEU A 569 -0.61 5.36 12.78
CA LEU A 569 -0.67 6.29 13.91
C LEU A 569 0.54 6.16 14.84
N CYS A 570 0.96 4.93 15.13
CA CYS A 570 2.11 4.69 15.99
C CYS A 570 2.77 3.33 15.69
N TYR A 571 3.69 3.32 14.72
CA TYR A 571 4.41 2.11 14.31
C TYR A 571 5.17 1.44 15.46
N ASP A 572 5.90 2.22 16.27
CA ASP A 572 6.73 1.68 17.35
C ASP A 572 5.91 1.03 18.47
N LEU A 573 4.71 1.56 18.77
CA LEU A 573 3.78 0.94 19.71
C LEU A 573 3.28 -0.40 19.17
N CYS A 574 2.82 -0.41 17.91
CA CYS A 574 2.39 -1.64 17.26
C CYS A 574 3.51 -2.69 17.33
N LEU A 575 4.75 -2.31 17.00
CA LEU A 575 5.92 -3.19 17.02
C LEU A 575 6.18 -3.80 18.39
N THR A 576 6.05 -2.98 19.43
CA THR A 576 6.19 -3.46 20.81
C THR A 576 5.10 -4.47 21.16
N TRP A 577 3.87 -4.28 20.67
CA TRP A 577 2.78 -5.23 20.90
C TRP A 577 2.97 -6.53 20.12
N GLU A 578 3.26 -6.51 18.83
CA GLU A 578 3.53 -7.75 18.05
C GLU A 578 4.71 -8.53 18.64
N TYR A 579 5.76 -7.84 19.09
CA TYR A 579 6.86 -8.49 19.80
C TYR A 579 6.38 -9.29 21.03
N SER A 580 5.40 -8.76 21.77
CA SER A 580 4.88 -9.44 22.97
C SER A 580 4.10 -10.73 22.66
N TYR A 581 3.52 -10.86 21.46
CA TYR A 581 2.76 -12.04 21.05
C TYR A 581 3.66 -13.24 20.73
N ILE A 582 4.95 -13.01 20.45
CA ILE A 582 5.94 -14.10 20.25
C ILE A 582 6.00 -15.04 21.47
N PHE A 583 5.60 -14.57 22.65
CA PHE A 583 5.64 -15.31 23.91
C PHE A 583 4.28 -15.92 24.29
N ALA A 584 3.28 -15.89 23.41
CA ALA A 584 1.93 -16.36 23.68
C ALA A 584 1.34 -17.14 22.48
N ASP A 585 1.53 -18.46 22.47
CA ASP A 585 1.10 -19.35 21.38
C ASP A 585 -0.42 -19.46 21.20
N GLY A 586 -1.22 -18.97 22.15
CA GLY A 586 -2.68 -19.01 22.10
C GLY A 586 -3.31 -17.99 21.13
N PHE A 587 -2.52 -17.05 20.61
CA PHE A 587 -2.95 -16.00 19.68
C PHE A 587 -2.33 -16.21 18.30
N ASP A 588 -2.93 -15.64 17.26
CA ASP A 588 -2.39 -15.76 15.89
C ASP A 588 -1.24 -14.77 15.63
N ALA A 589 -0.53 -14.97 14.51
CA ALA A 589 0.49 -14.07 13.99
C ALA A 589 -0.10 -13.00 13.04
N GLU A 590 0.75 -12.05 12.61
CA GLU A 590 0.38 -10.96 11.69
C GLU A 590 -0.75 -10.09 12.24
N VAL A 591 -0.61 -9.74 13.51
CA VAL A 591 -1.64 -8.99 14.21
C VAL A 591 -1.62 -7.55 13.68
N PHE A 592 -0.46 -6.94 13.41
CA PHE A 592 -0.27 -5.61 12.79
C PHE A 592 -1.25 -5.25 11.65
N LYS A 593 -2.03 -4.16 11.81
CA LYS A 593 -2.92 -3.66 10.74
C LYS A 593 -2.97 -2.13 10.65
N THR A 594 -3.33 -1.66 9.47
CA THR A 594 -3.77 -0.28 9.22
C THR A 594 -5.28 -0.15 9.40
N SER A 595 -5.75 1.08 9.58
CA SER A 595 -7.19 1.36 9.57
C SER A 595 -7.83 1.02 8.22
N ASP A 596 -7.10 1.17 7.11
CA ASP A 596 -7.59 0.90 5.76
C ASP A 596 -7.79 -0.60 5.50
N GLU A 597 -6.93 -1.46 6.04
CA GLU A 597 -7.14 -2.91 5.98
C GLU A 597 -8.46 -3.31 6.63
N TYR A 598 -8.79 -2.73 7.80
CA TYR A 598 -10.08 -2.96 8.44
C TYR A 598 -11.26 -2.41 7.64
N LYS A 599 -11.14 -1.22 7.04
CA LYS A 599 -12.19 -0.65 6.17
C LYS A 599 -12.48 -1.56 4.97
N ILE A 600 -11.45 -2.11 4.34
CA ILE A 600 -11.60 -3.06 3.22
C ILE A 600 -12.31 -4.33 3.68
N MET A 601 -11.91 -4.92 4.83
CA MET A 601 -12.59 -6.10 5.36
C MET A 601 -14.06 -5.83 5.70
N LEU A 602 -14.36 -4.68 6.29
CA LEU A 602 -15.71 -4.24 6.60
C LEU A 602 -16.57 -4.14 5.33
N GLN A 603 -16.03 -3.53 4.26
CA GLN A 603 -16.71 -3.45 2.95
C GLN A 603 -16.97 -4.82 2.33
N GLN A 604 -16.02 -5.75 2.43
CA GLN A 604 -16.18 -7.12 1.94
C GLN A 604 -17.29 -7.89 2.66
N VAL A 605 -17.52 -7.59 3.95
CA VAL A 605 -18.62 -8.16 4.73
C VAL A 605 -19.97 -7.49 4.42
N GLY A 606 -19.94 -6.26 3.88
CA GLY A 606 -21.14 -5.50 3.49
C GLY A 606 -21.39 -4.24 4.31
N PHE A 607 -20.47 -3.86 5.20
CA PHE A 607 -20.54 -2.58 5.91
C PHE A 607 -20.08 -1.41 5.05
N THR A 608 -20.55 -0.21 5.37
CA THR A 608 -20.07 1.05 4.79
C THR A 608 -19.26 1.83 5.82
N PRO A 609 -17.93 1.96 5.66
CA PRO A 609 -17.11 2.77 6.56
C PRO A 609 -17.57 4.23 6.61
N ILE A 610 -17.61 4.80 7.81
CA ILE A 610 -18.00 6.19 8.03
C ILE A 610 -16.88 6.97 8.74
N PRO A 611 -16.73 8.28 8.46
CA PRO A 611 -15.74 9.10 9.14
C PRO A 611 -16.00 9.16 10.66
N THR A 612 -14.95 9.03 11.45
CA THR A 612 -14.96 9.28 12.90
C THR A 612 -14.43 10.68 13.21
N LYS A 613 -14.74 11.21 14.40
CA LYS A 613 -14.17 12.50 14.83
C LYS A 613 -12.65 12.34 14.96
N SER A 614 -11.89 13.22 14.30
CA SER A 614 -10.44 13.26 14.47
C SER A 614 -10.10 13.78 15.87
N ILE A 615 -9.24 13.06 16.58
CA ILE A 615 -8.56 13.58 17.77
C ILE A 615 -7.39 14.46 17.29
N SER A 616 -7.07 15.53 18.02
CA SER A 616 -5.89 16.34 17.76
C SER A 616 -4.60 15.49 17.89
N PRO A 617 -3.61 15.62 17.00
CA PRO A 617 -2.32 14.92 17.10
C PRO A 617 -1.49 15.26 18.36
N SER A 618 -1.96 16.20 19.18
CA SER A 618 -1.33 16.59 20.46
C SER A 618 -1.56 15.61 21.61
N GLU A 619 -2.50 14.67 21.47
CA GLU A 619 -2.72 13.60 22.45
C GLU A 619 -2.32 12.26 21.85
N PRO A 620 -1.25 11.62 22.34
CA PRO A 620 -0.84 10.30 21.89
C PRO A 620 -1.79 9.28 22.49
N VAL A 621 -3.02 9.22 22.00
CA VAL A 621 -3.97 8.20 22.43
C VAL A 621 -3.65 6.94 21.61
N PRO A 622 -3.32 5.80 22.25
CA PRO A 622 -2.85 4.57 21.60
C PRO A 622 -3.91 3.84 20.77
N GLY A 623 -4.97 4.53 20.34
CA GLY A 623 -5.95 3.99 19.41
C GLY A 623 -6.77 5.09 18.76
N THR A 624 -7.26 4.79 17.56
CA THR A 624 -8.37 5.52 16.93
C THR A 624 -9.52 4.56 16.71
N VAL A 625 -10.63 5.05 16.17
CA VAL A 625 -11.81 4.23 15.90
C VAL A 625 -12.06 4.16 14.40
N VAL A 626 -12.14 2.93 13.87
CA VAL A 626 -12.78 2.65 12.59
C VAL A 626 -14.24 2.35 12.86
N LEU A 627 -15.14 3.14 12.28
CA LEU A 627 -16.59 3.00 12.43
C LEU A 627 -17.20 2.68 11.06
N ALA A 628 -18.19 1.79 11.04
CA ALA A 628 -18.92 1.46 9.82
C ALA A 628 -20.40 1.15 10.09
N GLU A 629 -21.27 1.50 9.14
CA GLU A 629 -22.72 1.25 9.17
C GLU A 629 -23.09 -0.02 8.40
N LYS A 630 -24.06 -0.79 8.92
CA LYS A 630 -24.64 -1.98 8.29
C LYS A 630 -25.62 -1.67 7.15
#